data_AF-A0A939J6S5-F1
#
_entry.id   AF-A0A939J6S5-F1
#
_cell.length_a   1.000
_cell.length_b   1.000
_cell.length_c   1.000
_cell.angle_alpha   90.00
_cell.angle_beta   90.00
_cell.angle_gamma   90.00
#
_symmetry.space_group_name_H-M   'P 1'
#
loop_
_entity.id
_entity.type
_entity.pdbx_description
1 polymer ?
#
loop_
_entity_poly.entity_id
_entity_poly.type
_entity_poly.pdbx_seq_one_letter_code
_entity_poly.pdbx_strand_id
1 'polypeptide(L)'
;MTIALLILVFYALIMWLVFYKYRLLKFNIAWGVVTFWVGFHVLFLLVVFLRFYTPFSIDGHVIRQTVQIAPRLPHPTLLEEVFVAQNEKVKKGAKLYQFDKTLYAAQLAEAQANLQTARQNALILQQDIDLARDSLDQARASESYAATQVKRYTDLVPKGGARQETLDKWVSDLSAATAEVAEAEANLRKAQFAADAKIDGVNAQVAASQAQVDQAQFYLDQTTIYAPEDGTIISQQARPGLVVGGFRIASIAAFVADADPYFLATFYQEHLKFVEAGQPVEVALDIYPGRVFAGKVKAIWEGTGQGQIVPHGRVPEFLFMSPQGRFAVEIDLDDDPALEKRYPGGAHGAVAIYTGGGGDWVAVLRRMNLRLYSWANFIVPFDV
;
A
#
# COMPACT_ATOMS: atom_id res chain seq x y z
N MET A 1 -33.20 4.36 -24.69
CA MET A 1 -34.64 4.35 -25.05
C MET A 1 -35.17 5.74 -25.44
N THR A 2 -34.82 6.79 -24.71
CA THR A 2 -35.30 8.18 -24.95
C THR A 2 -34.94 8.76 -26.33
N ILE A 3 -33.70 8.58 -26.82
CA ILE A 3 -33.31 9.05 -28.16
C ILE A 3 -34.14 8.37 -29.25
N ALA A 4 -34.27 7.04 -29.18
CA ALA A 4 -35.03 6.26 -30.17
C ALA A 4 -36.48 6.75 -30.28
N LEU A 5 -37.11 7.10 -29.16
CA LEU A 5 -38.47 7.65 -29.14
C LEU A 5 -38.54 9.03 -29.81
N LEU A 6 -37.59 9.93 -29.52
CA LEU A 6 -37.51 11.25 -30.19
C LEU A 6 -37.34 11.11 -31.70
N ILE A 7 -36.51 10.16 -32.14
CA ILE A 7 -36.29 9.89 -33.57
C ILE A 7 -37.54 9.29 -34.21
N LEU A 8 -38.23 8.38 -33.53
CA LEU A 8 -39.49 7.82 -34.03
C LEU A 8 -40.56 8.90 -34.19
N VAL A 9 -40.65 9.85 -33.25
CA VAL A 9 -41.56 11.00 -33.34
C VAL A 9 -41.17 11.90 -34.51
N PHE A 10 -39.88 12.21 -34.67
CA PHE A 10 -39.39 13.02 -35.79
C PHE A 10 -39.63 12.34 -37.15
N TYR A 11 -39.39 11.03 -37.22
CA TYR A 11 -39.67 10.21 -38.40
C TYR A 11 -41.16 10.21 -38.73
N ALA A 12 -42.03 9.97 -37.74
CA ALA A 12 -43.47 10.02 -37.92
C ALA A 12 -43.96 11.40 -38.41
N LEU A 13 -43.36 12.49 -37.92
CA LEU A 13 -43.63 13.85 -38.38
C LEU A 13 -43.22 14.04 -39.85
N ILE A 14 -42.04 13.56 -40.26
CA ILE A 14 -41.61 13.58 -41.67
C ILE A 14 -42.60 12.80 -42.54
N MET A 15 -42.99 11.60 -42.11
CA MET A 15 -43.94 10.78 -42.86
C MET A 15 -45.31 11.46 -43.00
N TRP A 16 -45.77 12.13 -41.94
CA TRP A 16 -46.99 12.92 -41.96
C TRP A 16 -46.88 14.09 -42.95
N LEU A 17 -45.74 14.80 -42.98
CA LEU A 17 -45.50 15.89 -43.92
C LEU A 17 -45.51 15.42 -45.39
N VAL A 18 -44.85 14.29 -45.67
CA VAL A 18 -44.70 13.73 -47.03
C VAL A 18 -46.04 13.24 -47.58
N PHE A 19 -46.80 12.45 -46.81
CA PHE A 19 -48.03 11.82 -47.31
C PHE A 19 -49.27 12.70 -47.16
N TYR A 20 -49.37 13.51 -46.10
CA TYR A 20 -50.61 14.20 -45.75
C TYR A 20 -50.56 15.71 -46.00
N LYS A 21 -49.51 16.41 -45.54
CA LYS A 21 -49.42 17.87 -45.66
C LYS A 21 -49.07 18.31 -47.08
N TYR A 22 -47.94 17.85 -47.61
CA TYR A 22 -47.44 18.25 -48.93
C TYR A 22 -47.88 17.30 -50.04
N ARG A 23 -48.46 16.15 -49.69
CA ARG A 23 -49.00 15.13 -50.62
C ARG A 23 -48.01 14.78 -51.75
N LEU A 24 -46.71 14.73 -51.42
CA LEU A 24 -45.64 14.41 -52.38
C LEU A 24 -45.78 12.98 -52.90
N LEU A 25 -46.32 12.09 -52.07
CA LEU A 25 -46.64 10.70 -52.39
C LEU A 25 -48.05 10.36 -51.89
N LYS A 26 -48.74 9.43 -52.56
CA LYS A 26 -50.03 8.91 -52.10
C LYS A 26 -49.78 7.66 -51.23
N PHE A 27 -50.30 7.67 -50.01
CA PHE A 27 -50.18 6.53 -49.11
C PHE A 27 -50.95 5.32 -49.66
N ASN A 28 -50.25 4.23 -49.92
CA ASN A 28 -50.80 2.92 -50.27
C ASN A 28 -50.05 1.83 -49.48
N ILE A 29 -50.53 0.58 -49.51
CA ILE A 29 -49.93 -0.53 -48.74
C ILE A 29 -48.44 -0.70 -49.08
N ALA A 30 -48.07 -0.59 -50.36
CA ALA A 30 -46.68 -0.69 -50.80
C ALA A 30 -45.79 0.40 -50.17
N TRP A 31 -46.22 1.66 -50.19
CA TRP A 31 -45.52 2.78 -49.55
C TRP A 31 -45.50 2.67 -48.02
N GLY A 32 -46.54 2.09 -47.40
CA GLY A 32 -46.55 1.76 -45.99
C GLY A 32 -45.44 0.77 -45.62
N VAL A 33 -45.28 -0.31 -46.39
CA VAL A 33 -44.21 -1.30 -46.19
C VAL A 33 -42.83 -0.69 -46.41
N VAL A 34 -42.64 0.06 -47.50
CA VAL A 34 -41.36 0.72 -47.81
C VAL A 34 -40.95 1.65 -46.68
N THR A 35 -41.86 2.49 -46.20
CA THR A 35 -41.54 3.48 -45.17
C THR A 35 -41.34 2.84 -43.79
N PHE A 36 -42.03 1.75 -43.46
CA PHE A 36 -41.69 0.98 -42.28
C PHE A 36 -40.24 0.47 -42.35
N TRP A 37 -39.83 -0.17 -43.45
CA TRP A 37 -38.49 -0.72 -43.59
C TRP A 37 -37.40 0.35 -43.65
N VAL A 38 -37.65 1.47 -44.32
CA VAL A 38 -36.73 2.62 -44.32
C VAL A 38 -36.54 3.15 -42.89
N GLY A 39 -37.64 3.38 -42.16
CA GLY A 39 -37.58 3.85 -40.77
C GLY A 39 -36.86 2.86 -39.86
N PHE A 40 -37.16 1.56 -40.01
CA PHE A 40 -36.52 0.49 -39.27
C PHE A 40 -35.00 0.44 -39.51
N HIS A 41 -34.54 0.48 -40.77
CA HIS A 41 -33.11 0.43 -41.09
C HIS A 41 -32.38 1.68 -40.62
N VAL A 42 -32.98 2.87 -40.78
CA VAL A 42 -32.40 4.12 -40.27
C VAL A 42 -32.26 4.05 -38.76
N LEU A 43 -33.29 3.62 -38.04
CA LEU A 43 -33.25 3.47 -36.58
C LEU A 43 -32.24 2.40 -36.15
N PHE A 44 -32.21 1.26 -36.83
CA PHE A 44 -31.30 0.15 -36.54
C PHE A 44 -29.85 0.57 -36.71
N LEU A 45 -29.48 1.14 -37.87
CA LEU A 45 -28.14 1.65 -38.13
C LEU A 45 -27.77 2.72 -37.11
N LEU A 46 -28.67 3.63 -36.80
CA LEU A 46 -28.44 4.67 -35.81
C LEU A 46 -28.15 4.13 -34.42
N VAL A 47 -28.93 3.14 -33.96
CA VAL A 47 -28.70 2.49 -32.66
C VAL A 47 -27.35 1.78 -32.65
N VAL A 48 -26.99 1.09 -33.73
CA VAL A 48 -25.68 0.45 -33.89
C VAL A 48 -24.56 1.49 -33.84
N PHE A 49 -24.66 2.59 -34.60
CA PHE A 49 -23.66 3.66 -34.60
C PHE A 49 -23.50 4.31 -33.21
N LEU A 50 -24.60 4.64 -32.54
CA LEU A 50 -24.57 5.19 -31.19
C LEU A 50 -23.92 4.22 -30.19
N ARG A 51 -24.10 2.91 -30.36
CA ARG A 51 -23.57 1.85 -29.50
C ARG A 51 -22.05 1.69 -29.64
N PHE A 52 -21.53 1.78 -30.85
CA PHE A 52 -20.11 1.57 -31.15
C PHE A 52 -19.26 2.86 -31.04
N TYR A 53 -19.77 3.99 -31.51
CA TYR A 53 -18.97 5.23 -31.59
C TYR A 53 -19.20 6.21 -30.44
N THR A 54 -20.32 6.07 -29.72
CA THR A 54 -20.60 6.89 -28.55
C THR A 54 -21.15 6.03 -27.41
N PRO A 55 -20.36 5.06 -26.90
CA PRO A 55 -20.86 4.13 -25.92
C PRO A 55 -21.28 4.87 -24.66
N PHE A 56 -22.40 4.42 -24.11
CA PHE A 56 -23.08 5.07 -22.98
C PHE A 56 -23.40 4.03 -21.92
N SER A 57 -23.17 4.41 -20.69
CA SER A 57 -23.54 3.63 -19.52
C SER A 57 -24.21 4.55 -18.50
N ILE A 58 -25.22 4.01 -17.82
CA ILE A 58 -25.80 4.62 -16.62
C ILE A 58 -25.22 4.01 -15.34
N ASP A 59 -24.40 2.96 -15.47
CA ASP A 59 -23.84 2.21 -14.35
C ASP A 59 -22.40 2.67 -14.14
N GLY A 60 -22.27 3.76 -13.39
CA GLY A 60 -20.98 4.32 -13.03
C GLY A 60 -20.98 4.97 -11.67
N HIS A 61 -19.83 4.88 -10.99
CA HIS A 61 -19.64 5.39 -9.64
C HIS A 61 -18.32 6.14 -9.51
N VAL A 62 -18.34 7.21 -8.71
CA VAL A 62 -17.11 7.84 -8.22
C VAL A 62 -16.44 6.90 -7.22
N ILE A 63 -15.24 6.45 -7.52
CA ILE A 63 -14.42 5.63 -6.64
C ILE A 63 -13.39 6.51 -5.95
N ARG A 64 -13.23 6.28 -4.65
CA ARG A 64 -12.15 6.84 -3.84
C ARG A 64 -11.43 5.72 -3.12
N GLN A 65 -10.13 5.88 -2.97
CA GLN A 65 -9.32 4.91 -2.24
C GLN A 65 -9.64 5.01 -0.74
N THR A 66 -9.86 3.84 -0.13
CA THR A 66 -10.13 3.73 1.30
C THR A 66 -8.99 2.96 1.96
N VAL A 67 -8.29 3.61 2.88
CA VAL A 67 -7.30 2.99 3.74
C VAL A 67 -7.98 2.51 5.02
N GLN A 68 -7.83 1.22 5.31
CA GLN A 68 -8.30 0.65 6.57
C GLN A 68 -7.29 0.98 7.68
N ILE A 69 -7.73 1.72 8.69
CA ILE A 69 -6.88 2.00 9.85
C ILE A 69 -6.89 0.79 10.76
N ALA A 70 -5.76 0.09 10.84
CA ALA A 70 -5.57 -1.11 11.65
C ALA A 70 -4.33 -0.97 12.55
N PRO A 71 -4.50 -0.93 13.89
CA PRO A 71 -3.39 -0.88 14.83
C PRO A 71 -2.50 -2.12 14.73
N ARG A 72 -1.17 -1.92 14.71
CA ARG A 72 -0.18 -3.00 14.63
C ARG A 72 0.50 -3.25 15.98
N LEU A 73 -0.32 -3.55 16.98
CA LEU A 73 0.11 -3.73 18.37
C LEU A 73 0.15 -5.23 18.73
N PRO A 74 1.29 -5.74 19.24
CA PRO A 74 1.44 -7.16 19.55
C PRO A 74 0.59 -7.60 20.76
N HIS A 75 0.32 -6.70 21.70
CA HIS A 75 -0.44 -6.99 22.91
C HIS A 75 -1.84 -6.35 22.86
N PRO A 76 -2.85 -6.95 23.51
CA PRO A 76 -4.12 -6.29 23.77
C PRO A 76 -3.89 -4.94 24.45
N THR A 77 -4.23 -3.85 23.77
CA THR A 77 -3.97 -2.47 24.20
C THR A 77 -5.26 -1.67 24.13
N LEU A 78 -5.52 -0.89 25.19
CA LEU A 78 -6.71 -0.05 25.30
C LEU A 78 -6.56 1.21 24.43
N LEU A 79 -7.63 1.59 23.74
CA LEU A 79 -7.78 2.90 23.12
C LEU A 79 -8.19 3.91 24.18
N GLU A 80 -7.34 4.89 24.45
CA GLU A 80 -7.56 5.94 25.46
C GLU A 80 -8.31 7.12 24.87
N GLU A 81 -7.83 7.63 23.74
CA GLU A 81 -8.34 8.87 23.15
C GLU A 81 -8.54 8.75 21.64
N VAL A 82 -9.58 9.42 21.18
CA VAL A 82 -9.95 9.54 19.76
C VAL A 82 -9.95 11.03 19.43
N PHE A 83 -9.09 11.44 18.49
CA PHE A 83 -8.87 12.85 18.14
C PHE A 83 -9.71 13.33 16.96
N VAL A 84 -10.55 12.45 16.40
CA VAL A 84 -11.27 12.71 15.15
C VAL A 84 -12.72 12.27 15.29
N ALA A 85 -13.62 13.10 14.78
CA ALA A 85 -15.02 12.79 14.64
C ALA A 85 -15.32 12.04 13.34
N GLN A 86 -16.53 11.48 13.28
CA GLN A 86 -17.06 10.92 12.05
C GLN A 86 -17.28 12.02 11.01
N ASN A 87 -16.93 11.73 9.75
CA ASN A 87 -17.00 12.64 8.61
C ASN A 87 -16.13 13.91 8.75
N GLU A 88 -15.06 13.82 9.53
CA GLU A 88 -14.10 14.91 9.71
C GLU A 88 -12.93 14.81 8.72
N LYS A 89 -12.54 15.95 8.14
CA LYS A 89 -11.36 16.09 7.29
C LYS A 89 -10.11 16.19 8.14
N VAL A 90 -9.10 15.39 7.80
CA VAL A 90 -7.80 15.38 8.49
C VAL A 90 -6.67 15.57 7.48
N LYS A 91 -5.62 16.24 7.93
CA LYS A 91 -4.39 16.43 7.15
C LYS A 91 -3.40 15.32 7.42
N LYS A 92 -2.50 15.06 6.46
CA LYS A 92 -1.38 14.13 6.63
C LYS A 92 -0.63 14.42 7.92
N GLY A 93 -0.38 13.38 8.72
CA GLY A 93 0.32 13.48 10.00
C GLY A 93 -0.54 13.96 11.17
N ALA A 94 -1.83 14.26 10.97
CA ALA A 94 -2.73 14.54 12.08
C ALA A 94 -2.88 13.30 12.98
N LYS A 95 -2.84 13.50 14.29
CA LYS A 95 -3.07 12.45 15.28
C LYS A 95 -4.52 11.99 15.20
N LEU A 96 -4.76 10.69 15.05
CA LEU A 96 -6.10 10.11 14.93
C LEU A 96 -6.52 9.37 16.21
N TYR A 97 -5.64 8.52 16.72
CA TYR A 97 -5.92 7.63 17.85
C TYR A 97 -4.72 7.58 18.80
N GLN A 98 -4.99 7.48 20.10
CA GLN A 98 -4.00 7.21 21.13
C GLN A 98 -4.37 5.96 21.91
N PHE A 99 -3.51 4.97 21.86
CA PHE A 99 -3.56 3.77 22.70
C PHE A 99 -2.71 3.94 23.94
N ASP A 100 -3.02 3.15 24.98
CA ASP A 100 -2.27 3.09 26.23
C ASP A 100 -0.77 2.81 25.95
N LYS A 101 0.07 3.74 26.41
CA LYS A 101 1.53 3.68 26.23
C LYS A 101 2.25 2.96 27.36
N THR A 102 1.58 2.72 28.49
CA THR A 102 2.21 2.33 29.75
C THR A 102 3.03 1.06 29.59
N LEU A 103 2.45 0.03 28.96
CA LEU A 103 3.13 -1.24 28.70
C LEU A 103 4.34 -1.07 27.78
N TYR A 104 4.20 -0.32 26.69
CA TYR A 104 5.26 -0.15 25.69
C TYR A 104 6.39 0.76 26.19
N ALA A 105 6.06 1.77 27.00
CA ALA A 105 7.04 2.63 27.66
C ALA A 105 7.86 1.84 28.69
N ALA A 106 7.22 0.92 29.44
CA ALA A 106 7.91 0.02 30.35
C ALA A 106 8.84 -0.96 29.59
N GLN A 107 8.37 -1.54 28.48
CA GLN A 107 9.19 -2.41 27.63
C GLN A 107 10.41 -1.67 27.04
N LEU A 108 10.23 -0.41 26.63
CA LEU A 108 11.33 0.43 26.17
C LEU A 108 12.35 0.69 27.30
N ALA A 109 11.87 1.02 28.50
CA ALA A 109 12.74 1.24 29.65
C ALA A 109 13.53 -0.03 30.03
N GLU A 110 12.90 -1.20 29.99
CA GLU A 110 13.55 -2.50 30.20
C GLU A 110 14.62 -2.77 29.14
N ALA A 111 14.30 -2.59 27.85
CA ALA A 111 15.25 -2.77 26.76
C ALA A 111 16.45 -1.80 26.87
N GLN A 112 16.20 -0.55 27.27
CA GLN A 112 17.26 0.44 27.52
C GLN A 112 18.16 0.03 28.68
N ALA A 113 17.61 -0.50 29.77
CA ALA A 113 18.40 -1.02 30.89
C ALA A 113 19.28 -2.21 30.46
N ASN A 114 18.73 -3.13 29.66
CA ASN A 114 19.48 -4.26 29.11
C ASN A 114 20.62 -3.81 28.19
N LEU A 115 20.40 -2.77 27.37
CA LEU A 115 21.44 -2.16 26.55
C LEU A 115 22.56 -1.55 27.41
N GLN A 116 22.24 -0.89 28.52
CA GLN A 116 23.26 -0.36 29.43
C GLN A 116 24.09 -1.50 30.05
N THR A 117 23.44 -2.57 30.49
CA THR A 117 24.14 -3.77 30.99
C THR A 117 25.05 -4.37 29.93
N ALA A 118 24.58 -4.51 28.69
CA ALA A 118 25.39 -5.02 27.58
C ALA A 118 26.61 -4.11 27.29
N ARG A 119 26.44 -2.79 27.34
CA ARG A 119 27.55 -1.83 27.18
C ARG A 119 28.58 -1.94 28.29
N GLN A 120 28.14 -2.09 29.54
CA GLN A 120 29.05 -2.29 30.67
C GLN A 120 29.82 -3.61 30.55
N ASN A 121 29.15 -4.69 30.16
CA ASN A 121 29.81 -5.97 29.93
C ASN A 121 30.85 -5.90 28.81
N ALA A 122 30.58 -5.14 27.75
CA ALA A 122 31.57 -4.92 26.68
C ALA A 122 32.81 -4.15 27.19
N LEU A 123 32.65 -3.18 28.10
CA LEU A 123 33.77 -2.50 28.75
C LEU A 123 34.56 -3.44 29.66
N ILE A 124 33.88 -4.32 30.41
CA ILE A 124 34.53 -5.33 31.25
C ILE A 124 35.38 -6.27 30.39
N LEU A 125 34.86 -6.75 29.27
CA LEU A 125 35.62 -7.60 28.33
C LEU A 125 36.87 -6.89 27.79
N GLN A 126 36.80 -5.58 27.57
CA GLN A 126 37.96 -4.79 27.16
C GLN A 126 39.00 -4.69 28.30
N GLN A 127 38.55 -4.49 29.55
CA GLN A 127 39.44 -4.48 30.70
C GLN A 127 40.06 -5.85 30.99
N ASP A 128 39.35 -6.95 30.73
CA ASP A 128 39.88 -8.30 30.86
C ASP A 128 41.04 -8.57 29.89
N ILE A 129 41.02 -7.95 28.70
CA ILE A 129 42.16 -7.99 27.76
C ILE A 129 43.37 -7.28 28.36
N ASP A 130 43.17 -6.10 28.94
CA ASP A 130 44.26 -5.33 29.55
C ASP A 130 44.85 -6.08 30.75
N LEU A 131 44.01 -6.65 31.62
CA LEU A 131 44.45 -7.50 32.74
C LEU A 131 45.21 -8.75 32.29
N ALA A 132 44.72 -9.44 31.25
CA ALA A 132 45.41 -10.60 30.69
C ALA A 132 46.74 -10.22 30.02
N ARG A 133 46.82 -9.02 29.44
CA ARG A 133 48.06 -8.49 28.86
C ARG A 133 49.08 -8.15 29.94
N ASP A 134 48.67 -7.48 31.01
CA ASP A 134 49.55 -7.17 32.14
C ASP A 134 50.08 -8.45 32.80
N SER A 135 49.24 -9.48 32.91
CA SER A 135 49.65 -10.82 33.41
C SER A 135 50.69 -11.48 32.50
N LEU A 136 50.53 -11.36 31.17
CA LEU A 136 51.51 -11.84 30.21
C LEU A 136 52.84 -11.09 30.32
N ASP A 137 52.80 -9.76 30.48
CA ASP A 137 54.00 -8.94 30.64
C ASP A 137 54.75 -9.30 31.94
N GLN A 138 54.03 -9.59 33.03
CA GLN A 138 54.59 -10.11 34.26
C GLN A 138 55.25 -11.49 34.06
N ALA A 139 54.57 -12.43 33.41
CA ALA A 139 55.12 -13.77 33.15
C ALA A 139 56.39 -13.69 32.28
N ARG A 140 56.41 -12.82 31.26
CA ARG A 140 57.58 -12.57 30.41
C ARG A 140 58.75 -11.95 31.17
N ALA A 141 58.47 -11.05 32.12
CA ALA A 141 59.51 -10.50 32.98
C ALA A 141 60.15 -11.59 33.87
N SER A 142 59.33 -12.50 34.41
CA SER A 142 59.79 -13.66 35.19
C SER A 142 60.66 -14.62 34.35
N GLU A 143 60.21 -14.95 33.14
CA GLU A 143 60.96 -15.77 32.19
C GLU A 143 62.30 -15.12 31.82
N SER A 144 62.31 -13.82 31.50
CA SER A 144 63.53 -13.07 31.18
C SER A 144 64.53 -13.07 32.33
N TYR A 145 64.04 -12.93 33.58
CA TYR A 145 64.87 -13.03 34.76
C TYR A 145 65.49 -14.43 34.91
N ALA A 146 64.67 -15.49 34.81
CA ALA A 146 65.14 -16.88 34.89
C ALA A 146 66.16 -17.19 33.77
N ALA A 147 65.90 -16.75 32.54
CA ALA A 147 66.80 -16.93 31.41
C ALA A 147 68.15 -16.23 31.63
N THR A 148 68.13 -15.02 32.23
CA THR A 148 69.35 -14.29 32.60
C THR A 148 70.14 -15.03 33.69
N GLN A 149 69.47 -15.67 34.65
CA GLN A 149 70.14 -16.50 35.66
C GLN A 149 70.74 -17.76 35.04
N VAL A 150 70.00 -18.49 34.19
CA VAL A 150 70.52 -19.66 33.46
C VAL A 150 71.79 -19.29 32.69
N LYS A 151 71.77 -18.17 31.94
CA LYS A 151 72.94 -17.68 31.21
C LYS A 151 74.12 -17.40 32.16
N ARG A 152 73.87 -16.68 33.25
CA ARG A 152 74.88 -16.33 34.26
C ARG A 152 75.54 -17.57 34.87
N TYR A 153 74.73 -18.56 35.28
CA TYR A 153 75.24 -19.76 35.94
C TYR A 153 75.89 -20.74 34.96
N THR A 154 75.44 -20.79 33.70
CA THR A 154 76.14 -21.50 32.61
C THR A 154 77.57 -20.99 32.44
N ASP A 155 77.80 -19.67 32.55
CA ASP A 155 79.13 -19.07 32.42
C ASP A 155 80.02 -19.23 33.67
N LEU A 156 79.44 -19.43 34.86
CA LEU A 156 80.14 -19.50 36.15
C LEU A 156 80.58 -20.92 36.55
N VAL A 157 79.78 -21.94 36.23
CA VAL A 157 80.06 -23.34 36.62
C VAL A 157 81.40 -23.85 36.08
N PRO A 158 81.76 -23.67 34.78
CA PRO A 158 83.05 -24.12 34.26
C PRO A 158 84.26 -23.41 34.88
N LYS A 159 84.04 -22.20 35.44
CA LYS A 159 85.07 -21.39 36.10
C LYS A 159 85.20 -21.69 37.60
N GLY A 160 84.43 -22.64 38.13
CA GLY A 160 84.38 -22.95 39.56
C GLY A 160 83.64 -21.91 40.42
N GLY A 161 82.93 -20.96 39.80
CA GLY A 161 82.23 -19.87 40.49
C GLY A 161 80.82 -20.22 41.02
N ALA A 162 80.30 -21.41 40.69
CA ALA A 162 79.00 -21.91 41.15
C ALA A 162 78.94 -23.45 41.10
N ARG A 163 77.93 -24.06 41.77
CA ARG A 163 77.67 -25.51 41.75
C ARG A 163 76.77 -25.89 40.56
N GLN A 164 76.97 -27.10 40.01
CA GLN A 164 76.11 -27.66 38.95
C GLN A 164 74.63 -27.70 39.36
N GLU A 165 74.35 -28.11 40.59
CA GLU A 165 73.00 -28.13 41.17
C GLU A 165 72.29 -26.76 41.08
N THR A 166 73.03 -25.65 41.21
CA THR A 166 72.46 -24.31 41.09
C THR A 166 72.05 -23.99 39.65
N LEU A 167 72.84 -24.44 38.67
CA LEU A 167 72.48 -24.32 37.25
C LEU A 167 71.23 -25.15 36.94
N ASP A 168 71.20 -26.41 37.36
CA ASP A 168 70.07 -27.32 37.12
C ASP A 168 68.76 -26.76 37.70
N LYS A 169 68.83 -26.13 38.89
CA LYS A 169 67.70 -25.41 39.48
C LYS A 169 67.19 -24.28 38.57
N TRP A 170 68.08 -23.39 38.12
CA TRP A 170 67.66 -22.28 37.25
C TRP A 170 67.14 -22.75 35.90
N VAL A 171 67.64 -23.87 35.36
CA VAL A 171 67.09 -24.50 34.15
C VAL A 171 65.65 -24.97 34.40
N SER A 172 65.38 -25.60 35.55
CA SER A 172 64.03 -25.98 35.95
C SER A 172 63.12 -24.76 36.14
N ASP A 173 63.60 -23.70 36.79
CA ASP A 173 62.85 -22.45 37.02
C ASP A 173 62.54 -21.74 35.68
N LEU A 174 63.48 -21.74 34.73
CA LEU A 174 63.23 -21.24 33.37
C LEU A 174 62.15 -22.06 32.66
N SER A 175 62.22 -23.39 32.72
CA SER A 175 61.19 -24.26 32.13
C SER A 175 59.80 -24.00 32.70
N ALA A 176 59.70 -23.71 34.01
CA ALA A 176 58.44 -23.34 34.66
C ALA A 176 57.95 -21.96 34.21
N ALA A 177 58.83 -20.97 34.14
CA ALA A 177 58.48 -19.61 33.70
C ALA A 177 58.04 -19.58 32.22
N THR A 178 58.67 -20.38 31.33
CA THR A 178 58.21 -20.53 29.94
C THR A 178 56.81 -21.15 29.85
N ALA A 179 56.49 -22.12 30.72
CA ALA A 179 55.14 -22.68 30.79
C ALA A 179 54.11 -21.64 31.28
N GLU A 180 54.48 -20.80 32.27
CA GLU A 180 53.66 -19.70 32.77
C GLU A 180 53.38 -18.64 31.68
N VAL A 181 54.37 -18.30 30.85
CA VAL A 181 54.16 -17.44 29.68
C VAL A 181 53.17 -18.07 28.71
N ALA A 182 53.32 -19.36 28.38
CA ALA A 182 52.42 -20.04 27.46
C ALA A 182 50.96 -20.05 27.97
N GLU A 183 50.76 -20.22 29.28
CA GLU A 183 49.46 -20.12 29.94
C GLU A 183 48.89 -18.69 29.87
N ALA A 184 49.69 -17.67 30.21
CA ALA A 184 49.27 -16.28 30.15
C ALA A 184 48.91 -15.84 28.72
N GLU A 185 49.66 -16.30 27.70
CA GLU A 185 49.33 -16.07 26.30
C GLU A 185 48.02 -16.74 25.90
N ALA A 186 47.74 -17.96 26.39
CA ALA A 186 46.48 -18.63 26.14
C ALA A 186 45.29 -17.89 26.78
N ASN A 187 45.47 -17.35 27.99
CA ASN A 187 44.47 -16.53 28.67
C ASN A 187 44.22 -15.20 27.95
N LEU A 188 45.27 -14.53 27.46
CA LEU A 188 45.12 -13.33 26.63
C LEU A 188 44.34 -13.62 25.34
N ARG A 189 44.67 -14.70 24.62
CA ARG A 189 43.92 -15.11 23.42
C ARG A 189 42.46 -15.37 23.74
N LYS A 190 42.17 -16.04 24.86
CA LYS A 190 40.79 -16.30 25.32
C LYS A 190 40.02 -14.99 25.57
N ALA A 191 40.63 -14.02 26.25
CA ALA A 191 40.01 -12.71 26.50
C ALA A 191 39.76 -11.94 25.19
N GLN A 192 40.72 -11.98 24.26
CA GLN A 192 40.58 -11.38 22.93
C GLN A 192 39.42 -11.99 22.16
N PHE A 193 39.30 -13.32 22.11
CA PHE A 193 38.19 -13.99 21.44
C PHE A 193 36.82 -13.63 22.05
N ALA A 194 36.75 -13.49 23.38
CA ALA A 194 35.52 -13.10 24.04
C ALA A 194 35.08 -11.67 23.67
N ALA A 195 36.02 -10.74 23.50
CA ALA A 195 35.73 -9.36 23.10
C ALA A 195 35.51 -9.19 21.59
N ASP A 196 36.07 -10.06 20.76
CA ASP A 196 36.05 -9.91 19.30
C ASP A 196 34.76 -10.42 18.64
N ALA A 197 33.82 -10.97 19.44
CA ALA A 197 32.47 -11.26 19.00
C ALA A 197 31.72 -9.96 18.65
N LYS A 198 31.91 -9.49 17.40
CA LYS A 198 31.37 -8.23 16.89
C LYS A 198 30.47 -8.43 15.68
N ILE A 199 29.45 -7.59 15.57
CA ILE A 199 28.59 -7.42 14.40
C ILE A 199 28.74 -5.96 13.98
N ASP A 200 29.14 -5.72 12.72
CA ASP A 200 29.35 -4.38 12.17
C ASP A 200 30.29 -3.49 13.01
N GLY A 201 31.30 -4.10 13.65
CA GLY A 201 32.27 -3.40 14.49
C GLY A 201 31.81 -3.09 15.92
N VAL A 202 30.57 -3.44 16.28
CA VAL A 202 30.03 -3.32 17.64
C VAL A 202 29.97 -4.69 18.30
N ASN A 203 30.19 -4.77 19.62
CA ASN A 203 30.02 -6.03 20.35
C ASN A 203 28.63 -6.65 20.08
N ALA A 204 28.58 -7.94 19.78
CA ALA A 204 27.36 -8.62 19.33
C ALA A 204 26.21 -8.51 20.34
N GLN A 205 26.51 -8.54 21.64
CA GLN A 205 25.51 -8.39 22.69
C GLN A 205 24.94 -6.97 22.74
N VAL A 206 25.79 -5.96 22.55
CA VAL A 206 25.38 -4.55 22.47
C VAL A 206 24.48 -4.33 21.25
N ALA A 207 24.86 -4.88 20.09
CA ALA A 207 24.06 -4.81 18.87
C ALA A 207 22.68 -5.49 19.06
N ALA A 208 22.65 -6.68 19.66
CA ALA A 208 21.40 -7.38 19.95
C ALA A 208 20.49 -6.59 20.91
N SER A 209 21.03 -6.02 21.99
CA SER A 209 20.24 -5.19 22.90
C SER A 209 19.79 -3.86 22.28
N GLN A 210 20.57 -3.28 21.36
CA GLN A 210 20.13 -2.10 20.60
C GLN A 210 18.93 -2.44 19.72
N ALA A 211 18.95 -3.57 19.03
CA ALA A 211 17.82 -4.03 18.23
C ALA A 211 16.54 -4.22 19.08
N GLN A 212 16.68 -4.67 20.32
CA GLN A 212 15.55 -4.75 21.26
C GLN A 212 14.99 -3.37 21.64
N VAL A 213 15.86 -2.36 21.83
CA VAL A 213 15.45 -0.97 22.06
C VAL A 213 14.70 -0.42 20.85
N ASP A 214 15.24 -0.62 19.65
CA ASP A 214 14.63 -0.13 18.42
C ASP A 214 13.25 -0.78 18.18
N GLN A 215 13.13 -2.07 18.47
CA GLN A 215 11.85 -2.79 18.41
C GLN A 215 10.84 -2.26 19.44
N ALA A 216 11.26 -2.04 20.69
CA ALA A 216 10.39 -1.50 21.73
C ALA A 216 9.93 -0.07 21.40
N GLN A 217 10.84 0.76 20.88
CA GLN A 217 10.54 2.12 20.42
C GLN A 217 9.54 2.10 19.27
N PHE A 218 9.72 1.22 18.28
CA PHE A 218 8.78 1.07 17.17
C PHE A 218 7.36 0.79 17.68
N TYR A 219 7.20 -0.17 18.60
CA TYR A 219 5.87 -0.48 19.15
C TYR A 219 5.29 0.65 20.00
N LEU A 220 6.13 1.38 20.74
CA LEU A 220 5.71 2.59 21.45
C LEU A 220 5.21 3.65 20.45
N ASP A 221 5.87 3.83 19.32
CA ASP A 221 5.43 4.77 18.28
C ASP A 221 4.11 4.32 17.64
N GLN A 222 3.92 3.01 17.44
CA GLN A 222 2.67 2.43 16.93
C GLN A 222 1.47 2.58 17.90
N THR A 223 1.68 3.00 19.15
CA THR A 223 0.57 3.36 20.07
C THR A 223 -0.17 4.62 19.62
N THR A 224 0.40 5.40 18.71
CA THR A 224 -0.24 6.59 18.17
C THR A 224 -0.43 6.42 16.67
N ILE A 225 -1.67 6.49 16.21
CA ILE A 225 -1.97 6.38 14.79
C ILE A 225 -2.18 7.77 14.21
N TYR A 226 -1.51 8.04 13.10
CA TYR A 226 -1.57 9.29 12.35
C TYR A 226 -2.23 9.10 10.99
N ALA A 227 -2.77 10.18 10.41
CA ALA A 227 -3.28 10.18 9.05
C ALA A 227 -2.14 9.94 8.04
N PRO A 228 -2.25 8.93 7.15
CA PRO A 228 -1.22 8.63 6.15
C PRO A 228 -1.12 9.73 5.07
N GLU A 229 -2.23 10.41 4.80
CA GLU A 229 -2.36 11.48 3.80
C GLU A 229 -3.54 12.42 4.14
N ASP A 230 -3.84 13.36 3.26
CA ASP A 230 -5.03 14.21 3.38
C ASP A 230 -6.28 13.41 3.00
N GLY A 231 -7.31 13.45 3.86
CA GLY A 231 -8.54 12.70 3.61
C GLY A 231 -9.59 12.88 4.69
N THR A 232 -10.58 11.99 4.70
CA THR A 232 -11.76 12.06 5.58
C THR A 232 -12.01 10.73 6.28
N ILE A 233 -12.32 10.76 7.57
CA ILE A 233 -12.70 9.56 8.34
C ILE A 233 -14.21 9.36 8.20
N ILE A 234 -14.66 8.50 7.28
CA ILE A 234 -16.10 8.35 6.96
C ILE A 234 -16.82 7.44 7.97
N SER A 235 -16.18 6.34 8.36
CA SER A 235 -16.72 5.40 9.34
C SER A 235 -15.81 5.37 10.56
N GLN A 236 -16.29 5.94 11.67
CA GLN A 236 -15.61 5.95 12.96
C GLN A 236 -16.37 5.07 13.93
N GLN A 237 -15.90 3.84 14.12
CA GLN A 237 -16.48 2.90 15.09
C GLN A 237 -15.65 2.81 16.38
N ALA A 238 -14.41 3.28 16.34
CA ALA A 238 -13.53 3.32 17.49
C ALA A 238 -14.05 4.30 18.56
N ARG A 239 -14.09 3.84 19.80
CA ARG A 239 -14.41 4.66 20.98
C ARG A 239 -13.41 4.36 22.09
N PRO A 240 -13.11 5.35 22.97
CA PRO A 240 -12.36 5.10 24.19
C PRO A 240 -12.90 3.87 24.92
N GLY A 241 -12.01 2.98 25.35
CA GLY A 241 -12.37 1.69 25.96
C GLY A 241 -12.30 0.50 24.98
N LEU A 242 -12.18 0.73 23.67
CA LEU A 242 -11.93 -0.34 22.70
C LEU A 242 -10.55 -0.97 22.95
N VAL A 243 -10.46 -2.30 22.95
CA VAL A 243 -9.18 -3.02 23.06
C VAL A 243 -8.81 -3.61 21.70
N VAL A 244 -7.58 -3.33 21.25
CA VAL A 244 -7.02 -3.81 19.96
C VAL A 244 -5.74 -4.62 20.19
N GLY A 245 -5.28 -5.39 19.21
CA GLY A 245 -4.06 -6.21 19.32
C GLY A 245 -4.33 -7.68 19.64
N GLY A 246 -3.26 -8.46 19.85
CA GLY A 246 -3.33 -9.91 20.06
C GLY A 246 -3.60 -10.69 18.78
N PHE A 247 -4.81 -10.59 18.20
CA PHE A 247 -5.22 -11.30 16.96
C PHE A 247 -6.41 -10.65 16.22
N ARG A 248 -6.83 -9.42 16.57
CA ARG A 248 -7.99 -8.78 15.89
C ARG A 248 -7.56 -8.00 14.64
N ILE A 249 -7.74 -8.62 13.48
CA ILE A 249 -7.68 -7.98 12.16
C ILE A 249 -9.03 -7.31 11.87
N ALA A 250 -9.43 -6.35 12.70
CA ALA A 250 -10.62 -5.54 12.43
C ALA A 250 -10.18 -4.08 12.31
N SER A 251 -10.42 -3.49 11.14
CA SER A 251 -10.24 -2.06 10.91
C SER A 251 -11.08 -1.27 11.92
N ILE A 252 -10.47 -0.32 12.63
CA ILE A 252 -11.19 0.51 13.63
C ILE A 252 -11.85 1.73 12.99
N ALA A 253 -11.40 2.10 11.79
CA ALA A 253 -11.99 3.16 10.97
C ALA A 253 -11.68 2.98 9.47
N ALA A 254 -12.53 3.61 8.66
CA ALA A 254 -12.33 3.77 7.22
C ALA A 254 -11.86 5.20 6.93
N PHE A 255 -10.61 5.35 6.51
CA PHE A 255 -10.03 6.61 6.06
C PHE A 255 -10.12 6.68 4.54
N VAL A 256 -10.82 7.67 4.01
CA VAL A 256 -10.95 7.88 2.56
C VAL A 256 -10.02 8.99 2.13
N ALA A 257 -9.10 8.68 1.22
CA ALA A 257 -8.15 9.62 0.67
C ALA A 257 -8.85 10.70 -0.16
N ASP A 258 -8.36 11.94 -0.09
CA ASP A 258 -8.80 13.02 -0.97
C ASP A 258 -8.10 12.98 -2.34
N ALA A 259 -6.98 12.26 -2.44
CA ALA A 259 -6.21 12.13 -3.68
C ALA A 259 -6.91 11.23 -4.70
N ASP A 260 -6.73 11.59 -5.97
CA ASP A 260 -7.03 10.80 -7.17
C ASP A 260 -8.41 10.10 -7.19
N PRO A 261 -9.53 10.81 -6.95
CA PRO A 261 -10.85 10.25 -7.22
C PRO A 261 -11.00 9.99 -8.72
N TYR A 262 -11.59 8.87 -9.09
CA TYR A 262 -11.88 8.54 -10.50
C TYR A 262 -13.31 8.06 -10.65
N PHE A 263 -13.88 8.20 -11.85
CA PHE A 263 -15.18 7.66 -12.16
C PHE A 263 -15.02 6.30 -12.83
N LEU A 264 -15.64 5.27 -12.30
CA LEU A 264 -15.58 3.92 -12.86
C LEU A 264 -16.96 3.56 -13.39
N ALA A 265 -17.04 3.26 -14.70
CA ALA A 265 -18.29 2.88 -15.34
C ALA A 265 -18.17 1.54 -16.03
N THR A 266 -19.23 0.73 -15.98
CA THR A 266 -19.25 -0.58 -16.63
C THR A 266 -19.95 -0.49 -17.99
N PHE A 267 -19.40 -1.16 -18.99
CA PHE A 267 -19.96 -1.21 -20.34
C PHE A 267 -20.08 -2.66 -20.82
N TYR A 268 -21.08 -2.91 -21.68
CA TYR A 268 -21.15 -4.17 -22.41
C TYR A 268 -19.93 -4.32 -23.31
N GLN A 269 -19.43 -5.56 -23.45
CA GLN A 269 -18.14 -5.83 -24.12
C GLN A 269 -18.14 -5.34 -25.58
N GLU A 270 -19.26 -5.49 -26.26
CA GLU A 270 -19.45 -5.04 -27.65
C GLU A 270 -19.45 -3.51 -27.82
N HIS A 271 -19.66 -2.74 -26.75
CA HIS A 271 -19.62 -1.27 -26.79
C HIS A 271 -18.18 -0.73 -26.82
N LEU A 272 -17.20 -1.51 -26.36
CA LEU A 272 -15.84 -1.04 -26.13
C LEU A 272 -14.92 -1.18 -27.34
N LYS A 273 -15.41 -1.72 -28.46
CA LYS A 273 -14.59 -2.03 -29.66
C LYS A 273 -13.72 -0.87 -30.17
N PHE A 274 -14.20 0.37 -30.05
CA PHE A 274 -13.51 1.57 -30.51
C PHE A 274 -13.10 2.51 -29.36
N VAL A 275 -13.24 2.05 -28.11
CA VAL A 275 -12.86 2.85 -26.95
C VAL A 275 -11.36 2.71 -26.76
N GLU A 276 -10.69 3.84 -26.58
CA GLU A 276 -9.24 3.94 -26.37
C GLU A 276 -8.95 4.97 -25.27
N ALA A 277 -7.80 4.82 -24.61
CA ALA A 277 -7.33 5.78 -23.62
C ALA A 277 -7.13 7.18 -24.25
N GLY A 278 -7.41 8.23 -23.48
CA GLY A 278 -7.33 9.62 -23.89
C GLY A 278 -8.57 10.16 -24.61
N GLN A 279 -9.53 9.32 -24.98
CA GLN A 279 -10.77 9.77 -25.62
C GLN A 279 -11.60 10.65 -24.67
N PRO A 280 -12.23 11.72 -25.19
CA PRO A 280 -13.05 12.61 -24.38
C PRO A 280 -14.32 11.90 -23.91
N VAL A 281 -14.72 12.22 -22.67
CA VAL A 281 -15.97 11.73 -22.07
C VAL A 281 -16.76 12.88 -21.45
N GLU A 282 -18.07 12.68 -21.35
CA GLU A 282 -18.94 13.52 -20.54
C GLU A 282 -19.62 12.63 -19.48
N VAL A 283 -19.61 13.06 -18.22
CA VAL A 283 -20.21 12.36 -17.07
C VAL A 283 -21.30 13.23 -16.46
N ALA A 284 -22.48 12.66 -16.23
CA ALA A 284 -23.55 13.28 -15.48
C ALA A 284 -23.69 12.56 -14.13
N LEU A 285 -23.37 13.24 -13.03
CA LEU A 285 -23.51 12.71 -11.68
C LEU A 285 -24.92 13.02 -11.15
N ASP A 286 -25.57 12.04 -10.53
CA ASP A 286 -26.95 12.18 -10.06
C ASP A 286 -27.10 13.16 -8.90
N ILE A 287 -26.05 13.29 -8.09
CA ILE A 287 -25.97 14.29 -7.02
C ILE A 287 -25.93 15.73 -7.56
N TYR A 288 -25.65 15.93 -8.85
CA TYR A 288 -25.63 17.24 -9.51
C TYR A 288 -26.53 17.27 -10.77
N PRO A 289 -27.87 17.16 -10.63
CA PRO A 289 -28.78 17.21 -11.76
C PRO A 289 -28.61 18.49 -12.59
N GLY A 290 -28.71 18.36 -13.91
CA GLY A 290 -28.51 19.44 -14.87
C GLY A 290 -27.05 19.79 -15.18
N ARG A 291 -26.07 19.24 -14.45
CA ARG A 291 -24.64 19.43 -14.71
C ARG A 291 -24.04 18.23 -15.43
N VAL A 292 -23.02 18.51 -16.23
CA VAL A 292 -22.23 17.52 -16.97
C VAL A 292 -20.76 17.88 -16.80
N PHE A 293 -19.95 16.91 -16.43
CA PHE A 293 -18.51 17.03 -16.20
C PHE A 293 -17.76 16.48 -17.40
N ALA A 294 -16.75 17.22 -17.84
CA ALA A 294 -15.82 16.74 -18.84
C ALA A 294 -14.76 15.84 -18.19
N GLY A 295 -14.18 14.96 -18.98
CA GLY A 295 -13.08 14.12 -18.56
C GLY A 295 -12.52 13.33 -19.72
N LYS A 296 -11.66 12.36 -19.41
CA LYS A 296 -11.06 11.47 -20.42
C LYS A 296 -11.07 10.02 -19.95
N VAL A 297 -11.12 9.11 -20.92
CA VAL A 297 -10.84 7.69 -20.66
C VAL A 297 -9.40 7.58 -20.20
N LYS A 298 -9.19 7.07 -18.98
CA LYS A 298 -7.86 6.80 -18.45
C LYS A 298 -7.39 5.42 -18.87
N ALA A 299 -8.23 4.40 -18.61
CA ALA A 299 -7.92 3.03 -18.95
C ALA A 299 -9.19 2.17 -19.08
N ILE A 300 -9.08 1.08 -19.81
CA ILE A 300 -10.08 0.00 -19.85
C ILE A 300 -9.49 -1.13 -19.01
N TRP A 301 -10.25 -1.67 -18.07
CA TRP A 301 -9.80 -2.79 -17.27
C TRP A 301 -9.90 -4.08 -18.10
N GLU A 302 -8.77 -4.67 -18.45
CA GLU A 302 -8.70 -5.84 -19.37
C GLU A 302 -9.03 -7.18 -18.71
N GLY A 303 -9.63 -7.19 -17.51
CA GLY A 303 -9.95 -8.40 -16.78
C GLY A 303 -11.15 -8.24 -15.87
N THR A 304 -11.88 -9.34 -15.68
CA THR A 304 -12.96 -9.45 -14.69
C THR A 304 -12.77 -10.73 -13.87
N GLY A 305 -13.41 -10.81 -12.70
CA GLY A 305 -13.39 -12.04 -11.89
C GLY A 305 -13.92 -13.28 -12.62
N GLN A 306 -14.71 -13.12 -13.69
CA GLN A 306 -15.16 -14.24 -14.53
C GLN A 306 -14.01 -14.94 -15.28
N GLY A 307 -12.92 -14.22 -15.53
CA GLY A 307 -11.70 -14.77 -16.13
C GLY A 307 -10.66 -15.24 -15.10
N GLN A 308 -10.94 -15.11 -13.80
CA GLN A 308 -9.99 -15.47 -12.76
C GLN A 308 -10.03 -16.97 -12.48
N ILE A 309 -8.91 -17.66 -12.71
CA ILE A 309 -8.72 -19.06 -12.33
C ILE A 309 -7.67 -19.11 -11.22
N VAL A 310 -8.05 -19.65 -10.08
CA VAL A 310 -7.13 -19.82 -8.94
C VAL A 310 -6.44 -21.17 -9.06
N PRO A 311 -5.10 -21.24 -8.91
CA PRO A 311 -4.39 -22.52 -8.91
C PRO A 311 -4.94 -23.47 -7.84
N HIS A 312 -5.36 -24.66 -8.25
CA HIS A 312 -5.81 -25.72 -7.36
C HIS A 312 -5.51 -27.10 -7.95
N GLY A 313 -5.40 -28.13 -7.09
CA GLY A 313 -5.06 -29.51 -7.50
C GLY A 313 -6.15 -30.28 -8.26
N ARG A 314 -7.17 -29.58 -8.77
CA ARG A 314 -8.25 -30.15 -9.59
C ARG A 314 -8.17 -29.58 -11.01
N VAL A 315 -8.59 -30.37 -12.00
CA VAL A 315 -8.77 -29.87 -13.37
C VAL A 315 -9.91 -28.84 -13.40
N PRO A 316 -9.81 -27.76 -14.20
CA PRO A 316 -10.88 -26.75 -14.28
C PRO A 316 -12.19 -27.33 -14.80
N GLU A 317 -13.29 -27.02 -14.13
CA GLU A 317 -14.65 -27.25 -14.63
C GLU A 317 -15.14 -25.98 -15.33
N PHE A 318 -15.54 -26.09 -16.61
CA PHE A 318 -15.96 -24.93 -17.42
C PHE A 318 -17.45 -24.59 -17.25
N LEU A 319 -17.90 -24.38 -16.02
CA LEU A 319 -19.28 -24.03 -15.70
C LEU A 319 -19.45 -22.51 -15.58
N PHE A 320 -19.61 -21.82 -16.71
CA PHE A 320 -19.87 -20.38 -16.75
C PHE A 320 -21.36 -20.09 -16.50
N MET A 321 -21.75 -20.02 -15.22
CA MET A 321 -23.16 -19.80 -14.81
C MET A 321 -23.63 -18.32 -14.81
N SER A 322 -22.78 -17.38 -15.21
CA SER A 322 -23.13 -15.95 -15.19
C SER A 322 -23.47 -15.41 -16.59
N PRO A 323 -24.38 -14.43 -16.70
CA PRO A 323 -24.61 -13.69 -17.94
C PRO A 323 -23.33 -13.02 -18.42
N GLN A 324 -23.33 -12.58 -19.69
CA GLN A 324 -22.22 -11.85 -20.31
C GLN A 324 -21.74 -10.72 -19.37
N GLY A 325 -20.48 -10.82 -18.93
CA GLY A 325 -19.89 -9.81 -18.05
C GLY A 325 -19.72 -8.46 -18.74
N ARG A 326 -19.66 -7.39 -17.95
CA ARG A 326 -19.30 -6.05 -18.39
C ARG A 326 -17.82 -5.78 -18.09
N PHE A 327 -17.20 -4.89 -18.84
CA PHE A 327 -15.86 -4.38 -18.54
C PHE A 327 -15.95 -2.98 -17.96
N ALA A 328 -15.05 -2.69 -17.02
CA ALA A 328 -14.96 -1.39 -16.39
C ALA A 328 -14.06 -0.46 -17.22
N VAL A 329 -14.47 0.79 -17.35
CA VAL A 329 -13.68 1.87 -17.93
C VAL A 329 -13.46 2.89 -16.83
N GLU A 330 -12.19 3.16 -16.56
CA GLU A 330 -11.73 4.18 -15.63
C GLU A 330 -11.67 5.52 -16.35
N ILE A 331 -12.31 6.52 -15.75
CA ILE A 331 -12.45 7.87 -16.28
C ILE A 331 -11.81 8.83 -15.31
N ASP A 332 -10.90 9.64 -15.83
CA ASP A 332 -10.35 10.79 -15.14
C ASP A 332 -11.27 11.99 -15.39
N LEU A 333 -11.81 12.57 -14.32
CA LEU A 333 -12.68 13.74 -14.40
C LEU A 333 -11.82 14.99 -14.35
N ASP A 334 -12.10 15.94 -15.24
CA ASP A 334 -11.41 17.23 -15.21
C ASP A 334 -11.73 17.97 -13.90
N ASP A 335 -10.73 18.62 -13.30
CA ASP A 335 -10.92 19.42 -12.08
C ASP A 335 -11.96 20.53 -12.33
N ASP A 336 -13.09 20.49 -11.61
CA ASP A 336 -14.08 21.56 -11.61
C ASP A 336 -13.81 22.54 -10.45
N PRO A 337 -13.40 23.80 -10.75
CA PRO A 337 -13.14 24.82 -9.72
C PRO A 337 -14.36 25.12 -8.84
N ALA A 338 -15.57 24.88 -9.35
CA ALA A 338 -16.81 25.09 -8.61
C ALA A 338 -17.08 24.00 -7.55
N LEU A 339 -16.34 22.88 -7.57
CA LEU A 339 -16.59 21.74 -6.71
C LEU A 339 -15.49 21.44 -5.68
N GLU A 340 -14.40 22.21 -5.56
CA GLU A 340 -13.33 21.97 -4.55
C GLU A 340 -12.94 20.48 -4.38
N LYS A 341 -12.83 19.72 -5.49
CA LYS A 341 -12.58 18.25 -5.47
C LYS A 341 -13.60 17.42 -4.67
N ARG A 342 -14.86 17.84 -4.62
CA ARG A 342 -15.96 17.15 -3.95
C ARG A 342 -16.71 16.23 -4.92
N TYR A 343 -16.03 15.24 -5.48
CA TYR A 343 -16.74 14.07 -6.01
C TYR A 343 -16.91 13.08 -4.86
N PRO A 344 -18.07 13.03 -4.18
CA PRO A 344 -18.23 12.12 -3.05
C PRO A 344 -18.11 10.68 -3.54
N GLY A 345 -17.30 9.88 -2.84
CA GLY A 345 -17.18 8.45 -3.14
C GLY A 345 -18.55 7.79 -3.10
N GLY A 346 -18.83 6.94 -4.07
CA GLY A 346 -20.12 6.27 -4.26
C GLY A 346 -21.16 7.07 -5.06
N ALA A 347 -20.89 8.32 -5.43
CA ALA A 347 -21.80 9.08 -6.30
C ALA A 347 -22.03 8.33 -7.62
N HIS A 348 -23.30 8.03 -7.89
CA HIS A 348 -23.73 7.36 -9.11
C HIS A 348 -23.90 8.36 -10.26
N GLY A 349 -23.82 7.88 -11.49
CA GLY A 349 -24.10 8.69 -12.66
C GLY A 349 -23.94 7.95 -13.98
N ALA A 350 -24.28 8.66 -15.05
CA ALA A 350 -24.13 8.19 -16.41
C ALA A 350 -22.89 8.78 -17.08
N VAL A 351 -22.30 8.04 -18.01
CA VAL A 351 -21.18 8.47 -18.84
C VAL A 351 -21.43 8.20 -20.31
N ALA A 352 -20.97 9.14 -21.15
CA ALA A 352 -20.83 8.98 -22.58
C ALA A 352 -19.35 9.13 -22.99
N ILE A 353 -18.82 8.17 -23.74
CA ILE A 353 -17.49 8.24 -24.35
C ILE A 353 -17.65 8.66 -25.82
N TYR A 354 -16.74 9.46 -26.34
CA TYR A 354 -16.77 9.90 -27.74
C TYR A 354 -15.52 9.39 -28.48
N THR A 355 -15.67 8.37 -29.32
CA THR A 355 -14.53 7.70 -29.97
C THR A 355 -14.04 8.40 -31.25
N GLY A 356 -14.78 9.40 -31.74
CA GLY A 356 -14.46 10.17 -32.95
C GLY A 356 -14.84 9.50 -34.28
N GLY A 357 -15.08 8.19 -34.31
CA GLY A 357 -15.27 7.42 -35.55
C GLY A 357 -16.66 7.46 -36.21
N GLY A 358 -17.64 8.18 -35.65
CA GLY A 358 -19.05 8.18 -36.12
C GLY A 358 -19.54 9.47 -36.79
N GLY A 359 -18.71 10.51 -36.84
CA GLY A 359 -19.10 11.87 -37.24
C GLY A 359 -19.74 12.67 -36.10
N ASP A 360 -19.64 14.00 -36.17
CA ASP A 360 -20.04 14.91 -35.08
C ASP A 360 -21.51 14.80 -34.68
N TRP A 361 -22.37 14.42 -35.63
CA TRP A 361 -23.81 14.30 -35.42
C TRP A 361 -24.17 13.21 -34.38
N VAL A 362 -23.40 12.11 -34.31
CA VAL A 362 -23.59 11.04 -33.32
C VAL A 362 -23.24 11.56 -31.92
N ALA A 363 -22.13 12.30 -31.82
CA ALA A 363 -21.71 12.94 -30.57
C ALA A 363 -22.74 13.97 -30.08
N VAL A 364 -23.33 14.77 -30.98
CA VAL A 364 -24.40 15.71 -30.64
C VAL A 364 -25.63 14.99 -30.07
N LEU A 365 -26.09 13.91 -30.71
CA LEU A 365 -27.23 13.13 -30.21
C LEU A 365 -26.94 12.54 -28.83
N ARG A 366 -25.72 12.03 -28.61
CA ARG A 366 -25.31 11.50 -27.31
C ARG A 366 -25.22 12.59 -26.23
N ARG A 367 -24.67 13.76 -26.57
CA ARG A 367 -24.62 14.94 -25.69
C ARG A 367 -26.00 15.38 -25.24
N MET A 368 -26.97 15.39 -26.17
CA MET A 368 -28.37 15.68 -25.85
C MET A 368 -28.97 14.62 -24.93
N ASN A 369 -28.67 13.34 -25.16
CA ASN A 369 -29.14 12.25 -24.33
C ASN A 369 -28.62 12.30 -22.90
N LEU A 370 -27.33 12.57 -22.72
CA LEU A 370 -26.72 12.67 -21.40
C LEU A 370 -27.29 13.87 -20.62
N ARG A 371 -27.51 15.01 -21.29
CA ARG A 371 -28.18 16.17 -20.67
C ARG A 371 -29.63 15.85 -20.32
N LEU A 372 -30.35 15.16 -21.21
CA LEU A 372 -31.72 14.72 -20.90
C LEU A 372 -31.75 13.80 -19.68
N TYR A 373 -30.81 12.85 -19.57
CA TYR A 373 -30.65 12.01 -18.38
C TYR A 373 -30.41 12.86 -17.12
N SER A 374 -29.41 13.74 -17.15
CA SER A 374 -29.06 14.64 -16.05
C SER A 374 -30.22 15.54 -15.61
N TRP A 375 -31.03 16.02 -16.56
CA TRP A 375 -32.21 16.84 -16.27
C TRP A 375 -33.40 16.01 -15.78
N ALA A 376 -33.56 14.78 -16.27
CA ALA A 376 -34.64 13.90 -15.86
C ALA A 376 -34.54 13.55 -14.36
N ASN A 377 -33.33 13.51 -13.81
CA ASN A 377 -33.06 13.36 -12.38
C ASN A 377 -33.63 14.49 -11.49
N PHE A 378 -34.06 15.64 -12.04
CA PHE A 378 -34.84 16.63 -11.27
C PHE A 378 -36.27 16.16 -10.97
N ILE A 379 -36.81 15.22 -11.75
CA ILE A 379 -38.21 14.80 -11.67
C ILE A 379 -38.31 13.42 -11.03
N VAL A 380 -37.58 12.44 -11.57
CA VAL A 380 -37.51 11.06 -11.07
C VAL A 380 -36.10 10.55 -11.28
N PRO A 381 -35.43 9.95 -10.27
CA PRO A 381 -34.19 9.24 -10.50
C PRO A 381 -34.49 8.03 -11.41
N PHE A 382 -33.98 8.05 -12.65
CA PHE A 382 -34.19 6.97 -13.62
C PHE A 382 -33.20 5.82 -13.38
N ASP A 383 -33.20 5.29 -12.16
CA ASP A 383 -32.43 4.11 -11.77
C ASP A 383 -33.40 2.93 -11.64
N VAL A 384 -33.73 2.32 -12.79
CA VAL A 384 -34.40 1.01 -12.86
C VAL A 384 -33.68 0.11 -13.84
#